data_AF-A0A0M3V9A7-F1
#
_entry.id   AF-A0A0M3V9A7-F1
#
_cell.length_a   1.000
_cell.length_b   1.000
_cell.length_c   1.000
_cell.angle_alpha   90.00
_cell.angle_beta   90.00
_cell.angle_gamma   90.00
#
_symmetry.space_group_name_H-M   'P 1'
#
loop_
_entity.id
_entity.type
_entity.pdbx_description
1 polymer ?
#
loop_
_entity_poly.entity_id
_entity_poly.type
_entity_poly.pdbx_seq_one_letter_code
_entity_poly.pdbx_strand_id
1 'polypeptide(L)'
;MTTFKLFFISGILAFALIGCNKPEPQVIDMDEVAAEAGLSKDDYTVHENGAIEVHSKVEADNSNNRPLATHGDNWHYVITNGLLVADDYATKNNPSAIFSIKSPSVNLIKQYGGKYEGKYLLTIVNDNDGDISFAQLLPLFDINESSDSLEDKLNSDTPLWEVTLAKYNGREF
;
A
#
# COMPACT_ATOMS: atom_id res chain seq x y z
N MET A 1 44.52 -6.19 -9.06
CA MET A 1 43.75 -7.17 -9.86
C MET A 1 43.24 -8.22 -8.89
N THR A 2 42.01 -8.07 -8.42
CA THR A 2 41.42 -8.91 -7.37
C THR A 2 40.15 -9.49 -7.95
N THR A 3 40.16 -10.78 -8.21
CA THR A 3 39.10 -11.49 -8.94
C THR A 3 37.93 -11.79 -8.00
N PHE A 4 36.77 -11.21 -8.31
CA PHE A 4 35.48 -11.51 -7.69
C PHE A 4 35.06 -12.94 -8.11
N LYS A 5 34.79 -13.83 -7.15
CA LYS A 5 34.11 -15.11 -7.39
C LYS A 5 32.70 -15.04 -6.81
N LEU A 6 31.72 -15.16 -7.70
CA LEU A 6 30.29 -15.23 -7.42
C LEU A 6 29.97 -16.61 -6.82
N PHE A 7 29.38 -16.65 -5.62
CA PHE A 7 28.85 -17.88 -5.02
C PHE A 7 27.41 -18.08 -5.51
N PHE A 8 27.20 -19.11 -6.35
CA PHE A 8 25.87 -19.69 -6.58
C PHE A 8 25.61 -20.70 -5.47
N ILE A 9 24.66 -20.41 -4.57
CA ILE A 9 24.17 -21.38 -3.59
C ILE A 9 23.14 -22.27 -4.31
N SER A 10 23.60 -23.44 -4.72
CA SER A 10 22.77 -24.54 -5.21
C SER A 10 22.14 -25.25 -4.01
N GLY A 11 20.92 -24.89 -3.65
CA GLY A 11 20.10 -25.62 -2.68
C GLY A 11 19.31 -26.74 -3.36
N ILE A 12 19.81 -27.98 -3.28
CA ILE A 12 19.05 -29.17 -3.67
C ILE A 12 18.05 -29.48 -2.56
N LEU A 13 16.78 -29.18 -2.80
CA LEU A 13 15.66 -29.58 -1.94
C LEU A 13 15.19 -30.97 -2.37
N ALA A 14 15.64 -32.00 -1.66
CA ALA A 14 15.13 -33.36 -1.80
C ALA A 14 13.76 -33.46 -1.11
N PHE A 15 12.69 -33.65 -1.89
CA PHE A 15 11.39 -34.09 -1.36
C PHE A 15 11.11 -35.52 -1.81
N ALA A 16 10.88 -36.36 -0.81
CA ALA A 16 10.51 -37.76 -0.93
C ALA A 16 9.19 -37.94 -1.70
N LEU A 17 9.18 -38.95 -2.56
CA LEU A 17 8.01 -39.43 -3.31
C LEU A 17 7.03 -40.12 -2.34
N ILE A 18 5.93 -39.46 -1.97
CA ILE A 18 4.73 -40.13 -1.46
C ILE A 18 3.51 -39.44 -2.09
N GLY A 19 2.76 -40.19 -2.91
CA GLY A 19 1.44 -39.80 -3.43
C GLY A 19 1.45 -39.07 -4.77
N CYS A 20 1.39 -39.82 -5.88
CA CYS A 20 1.06 -39.26 -7.20
C CYS A 20 -0.44 -38.89 -7.29
N ASN A 21 -0.87 -37.87 -6.55
CA ASN A 21 -1.96 -37.03 -7.04
C ASN A 21 -1.29 -35.85 -7.71
N LYS A 22 -1.17 -35.92 -9.04
CA LYS A 22 -0.74 -34.79 -9.86
C LYS A 22 -1.74 -33.67 -9.55
N PRO A 23 -1.37 -32.61 -8.81
CA PRO A 23 -2.32 -31.55 -8.50
C PRO A 23 -2.82 -31.02 -9.84
N GLU A 24 -4.15 -31.00 -10.02
CA GLU A 24 -4.72 -30.39 -11.20
C GLU A 24 -4.18 -28.96 -11.27
N PRO A 25 -3.69 -28.51 -12.43
CA PRO A 25 -3.22 -27.14 -12.58
C PRO A 25 -4.38 -26.22 -12.21
N GLN A 26 -4.21 -25.48 -11.12
CA GLN A 26 -5.19 -24.48 -10.73
C GLN A 26 -5.17 -23.41 -11.81
N VAL A 27 -6.30 -23.24 -12.49
CA VAL A 27 -6.50 -22.12 -13.41
C VAL A 27 -6.70 -20.90 -12.52
N ILE A 28 -5.64 -20.11 -12.37
CA ILE A 28 -5.70 -18.83 -11.67
C ILE A 28 -6.20 -17.82 -12.68
N ASP A 29 -7.33 -17.18 -12.38
CA ASP A 29 -7.79 -16.03 -13.16
C ASP A 29 -6.87 -14.84 -12.84
N MET A 30 -5.98 -14.55 -13.78
CA MET A 30 -4.99 -13.48 -13.60
C MET A 30 -5.65 -12.09 -13.58
N ASP A 31 -6.82 -11.94 -14.23
CA ASP A 31 -7.59 -10.69 -14.19
C ASP A 31 -8.13 -10.45 -12.77
N GLU A 32 -8.53 -11.52 -12.07
CA GLU A 32 -8.97 -11.45 -10.65
C GLU A 32 -7.83 -11.06 -9.73
N VAL A 33 -6.66 -11.72 -9.84
CA VAL A 33 -5.48 -11.41 -9.01
C VAL A 33 -4.95 -10.00 -9.26
N ALA A 34 -4.98 -9.54 -10.52
CA ALA A 34 -4.59 -8.17 -10.85
C ALA A 34 -5.57 -7.13 -10.28
N ALA A 35 -6.88 -7.41 -10.34
CA ALA A 35 -7.89 -6.56 -9.73
C ALA A 35 -7.77 -6.50 -8.20
N GLU A 36 -7.44 -7.62 -7.53
CA GLU A 36 -7.14 -7.65 -6.10
C GLU A 36 -5.89 -6.81 -5.74
N ALA A 37 -4.89 -6.81 -6.63
CA ALA A 37 -3.71 -5.95 -6.51
C ALA A 37 -3.97 -4.48 -6.92
N GLY A 38 -5.19 -4.15 -7.36
CA GLY A 38 -5.57 -2.81 -7.79
C GLY A 38 -4.93 -2.37 -9.12
N LEU A 39 -4.48 -3.33 -9.94
CA LEU A 39 -3.94 -3.10 -11.28
C LEU A 39 -5.08 -3.17 -12.31
N SER A 40 -5.11 -2.22 -13.25
CA SER A 40 -6.02 -2.33 -14.39
C SER A 40 -5.48 -3.32 -15.43
N LYS A 41 -6.35 -3.86 -16.28
CA LYS A 41 -5.98 -4.79 -17.36
C LYS A 41 -4.97 -4.18 -18.35
N ASP A 42 -4.91 -2.85 -18.43
CA ASP A 42 -3.97 -2.12 -19.29
C ASP A 42 -2.59 -1.92 -18.64
N ASP A 43 -2.43 -2.28 -17.36
CA ASP A 43 -1.20 -2.05 -16.58
C ASP A 43 -0.32 -3.31 -16.49
N TYR A 44 -0.70 -4.39 -17.17
CA TYR A 44 0.12 -5.59 -17.24
C TYR A 44 -0.12 -6.38 -18.53
N THR A 45 0.90 -7.11 -18.95
CA THR A 45 0.82 -8.07 -20.06
C THR A 45 1.21 -9.44 -19.54
N VAL A 46 0.41 -10.45 -19.85
CA VAL A 46 0.73 -11.85 -19.60
C VAL A 46 1.29 -12.45 -20.88
N HIS A 47 2.55 -12.86 -20.85
CA HIS A 47 3.21 -13.51 -21.97
C HIS A 47 2.79 -14.98 -22.08
N GLU A 48 2.90 -15.58 -23.26
CA GLU A 48 2.50 -16.98 -23.51
C GLU A 48 3.23 -18.01 -22.62
N ASN A 49 4.40 -17.65 -22.08
CA ASN A 49 5.17 -18.47 -21.14
C ASN A 49 4.73 -18.29 -19.67
N GLY A 50 3.66 -17.52 -19.41
CA GLY A 50 3.18 -17.19 -18.06
C GLY A 50 3.95 -16.09 -17.35
N ALA A 51 4.94 -15.45 -18.00
CA ALA A 51 5.62 -14.30 -17.43
C ALA A 51 4.68 -13.08 -17.41
N ILE A 52 4.68 -12.34 -16.31
CA ILE A 52 3.90 -11.12 -16.15
C ILE A 52 4.85 -9.93 -16.31
N GLU A 53 4.58 -9.09 -17.30
CA GLU A 53 5.23 -7.80 -17.45
C GLU A 53 4.27 -6.72 -16.94
N VAL A 54 4.59 -6.14 -15.78
CA VAL A 54 3.81 -5.03 -15.25
C VAL A 54 4.25 -3.77 -15.96
N HIS A 55 3.35 -3.22 -16.78
CA HIS A 55 3.53 -1.93 -17.42
C HIS A 55 3.28 -0.89 -16.34
N SER A 56 4.34 -0.55 -15.61
CA SER A 56 4.24 0.56 -14.68
C SER A 56 3.94 1.82 -15.50
N LYS A 57 2.67 2.23 -15.55
CA LYS A 57 2.32 3.64 -15.70
C LYS A 57 2.79 4.34 -14.44
N VAL A 58 4.11 4.43 -14.26
CA VAL A 58 4.64 5.65 -13.64
C VAL A 58 4.27 6.71 -14.66
N GLU A 59 3.07 7.28 -14.56
CA GLU A 59 2.82 8.57 -15.17
C GLU A 59 3.97 9.42 -14.68
N ALA A 60 4.86 9.76 -15.61
CA ALA A 60 5.98 10.63 -15.34
C ALA A 60 5.39 11.96 -14.91
N ASP A 61 5.24 12.11 -13.59
CA ASP A 61 5.01 13.32 -12.83
C ASP A 61 4.26 14.40 -13.60
N ASN A 62 3.03 14.10 -14.05
CA ASN A 62 2.13 15.16 -14.48
C ASN A 62 1.60 15.78 -13.18
N SER A 63 2.35 16.74 -12.62
CA SER A 63 2.01 17.46 -11.38
C SER A 63 0.58 18.04 -11.40
N ASN A 64 -0.03 18.15 -12.58
CA ASN A 64 -1.40 18.57 -12.82
C ASN A 64 -2.47 17.54 -12.43
N ASN A 65 -2.10 16.28 -12.13
CA ASN A 65 -3.06 15.21 -11.80
C ASN A 65 -3.06 14.82 -10.32
N ARG A 66 -2.23 15.49 -9.49
CA ARG A 66 -2.26 15.31 -8.05
C ARG A 66 -3.48 16.03 -7.46
N PRO A 67 -4.11 15.48 -6.41
CA PRO A 67 -5.25 16.14 -5.77
C PRO A 67 -4.88 17.52 -5.26
N LEU A 68 -5.80 18.48 -5.41
CA LEU A 68 -5.58 19.88 -5.01
C LEU A 68 -5.24 20.01 -3.51
N ALA A 69 -5.73 19.11 -2.66
CA ALA A 69 -5.41 19.09 -1.24
C ALA A 69 -3.90 18.92 -0.96
N THR A 70 -3.15 18.33 -1.89
CA THR A 70 -1.72 18.05 -1.72
C THR A 70 -0.82 19.26 -2.03
N HIS A 71 -1.39 20.36 -2.53
CA HIS A 71 -0.64 21.54 -2.96
C HIS A 71 -0.65 22.69 -1.93
N GLY A 72 -1.54 22.65 -0.93
CA GLY A 72 -1.65 23.71 0.07
C GLY A 72 -0.67 23.55 1.24
N ASP A 73 -0.43 24.66 1.95
CA ASP A 73 0.54 24.72 3.05
C ASP A 73 0.10 23.83 4.24
N ASN A 74 -1.20 23.65 4.39
CA ASN A 74 -1.78 22.82 5.45
C ASN A 74 -1.69 21.31 5.19
N TRP A 75 -1.19 20.85 4.03
CA TRP A 75 -1.14 19.43 3.70
C TRP A 75 -0.38 18.59 4.73
N HIS A 76 0.72 19.11 5.29
CA HIS A 76 1.48 18.39 6.32
C HIS A 76 0.66 18.15 7.61
N TYR A 77 -0.24 19.07 7.99
CA TYR A 77 -1.15 18.89 9.12
C TYR A 77 -2.22 17.84 8.81
N VAL A 78 -2.72 17.82 7.58
CA VAL A 78 -3.65 16.79 7.10
C VAL A 78 -3.02 15.41 7.19
N ILE A 79 -1.76 15.25 6.75
CA ILE A 79 -1.01 14.00 6.91
C ILE A 79 -0.80 13.64 8.38
N THR A 80 -0.45 14.63 9.21
CA THR A 80 -0.26 14.42 10.65
C THR A 80 -1.54 13.91 11.32
N ASN A 81 -2.70 14.46 10.96
CA ASN A 81 -3.99 13.95 11.42
C ASN A 81 -4.18 12.46 11.04
N GLY A 82 -3.79 12.06 9.82
CA GLY A 82 -3.85 10.66 9.38
C GLY A 82 -2.96 9.73 10.20
N LEU A 83 -1.74 10.16 10.55
CA LEU A 83 -0.86 9.42 11.45
C LEU A 83 -1.47 9.25 12.85
N LEU A 84 -2.06 10.31 13.40
CA LEU A 84 -2.73 10.25 14.71
C LEU A 84 -3.93 9.30 14.70
N VAL A 85 -4.73 9.31 13.63
CA VAL A 85 -5.85 8.37 13.44
C VAL A 85 -5.35 6.93 13.38
N ALA A 86 -4.26 6.66 12.65
CA ALA A 86 -3.66 5.33 12.57
C ALA A 86 -3.11 4.86 13.94
N ASP A 87 -2.48 5.75 14.71
CA ASP A 87 -1.97 5.44 16.05
C ASP A 87 -3.07 5.21 17.07
N ASP A 88 -4.15 6.01 17.04
CA ASP A 88 -5.32 5.79 17.89
C ASP A 88 -5.97 4.43 17.59
N TYR A 89 -6.08 4.08 16.31
CA TYR A 89 -6.55 2.75 15.90
C TYR A 89 -5.62 1.63 16.38
N ALA A 90 -4.30 1.77 16.20
CA ALA A 90 -3.32 0.80 16.66
C ALA A 90 -3.36 0.63 18.18
N THR A 91 -3.43 1.73 18.94
CA THR A 91 -3.47 1.69 20.42
C THR A 91 -4.67 0.87 20.93
N LYS A 92 -5.80 0.93 20.23
CA LYS A 92 -7.03 0.21 20.61
C LYS A 92 -7.01 -1.27 20.22
N ASN A 93 -6.40 -1.61 19.09
CA ASN A 93 -6.51 -2.93 18.49
C ASN A 93 -5.21 -3.76 18.57
N ASN A 94 -4.05 -3.13 18.42
CA ASN A 94 -2.73 -3.75 18.55
C ASN A 94 -1.64 -2.71 18.92
N PRO A 95 -1.37 -2.49 20.22
CA PRO A 95 -0.39 -1.49 20.68
C PRO A 95 1.05 -1.71 20.17
N SER A 96 1.39 -2.91 19.68
CA SER A 96 2.70 -3.17 19.07
C SER A 96 2.82 -2.54 17.67
N ALA A 97 1.71 -2.14 17.05
CA ALA A 97 1.66 -1.67 15.68
C ALA A 97 1.71 -0.13 15.52
N ILE A 98 2.08 0.62 16.56
CA ILE A 98 2.12 2.11 16.53
C ILE A 98 3.08 2.62 15.44
N PHE A 99 2.65 3.67 14.74
CA PHE A 99 3.28 4.24 13.54
C PHE A 99 4.18 5.45 13.83
N SER A 100 3.90 6.25 14.87
CA SER A 100 4.66 7.49 15.17
C SER A 100 6.11 7.30 15.64
N ILE A 101 6.58 6.07 15.86
CA ILE A 101 7.87 5.82 16.52
C ILE A 101 9.06 6.10 15.57
N LYS A 102 8.94 5.85 14.26
CA LYS A 102 10.08 5.91 13.33
C LYS A 102 9.76 6.49 11.94
N SER A 103 9.44 7.79 11.87
CA SER A 103 9.33 8.55 10.60
C SER A 103 8.71 7.73 9.45
N PRO A 104 7.44 7.32 9.59
CA PRO A 104 6.83 6.34 8.68
C PRO A 104 6.81 6.86 7.24
N SER A 105 6.87 5.94 6.28
CA SER A 105 6.62 6.25 4.88
C SER A 105 5.13 6.50 4.69
N VAL A 106 4.79 7.67 4.16
CA VAL A 106 3.42 8.09 3.92
C VAL A 106 3.24 8.41 2.44
N ASN A 107 2.28 7.75 1.80
CA ASN A 107 1.98 7.94 0.38
C ASN A 107 0.47 8.07 0.17
N LEU A 108 0.06 8.96 -0.73
CA LEU A 108 -1.32 9.08 -1.17
C LEU A 108 -1.46 8.44 -2.55
N ILE A 109 -2.27 7.39 -2.67
CA ILE A 109 -2.34 6.53 -3.85
C ILE A 109 -3.77 6.47 -4.36
N LYS A 110 -3.97 6.74 -5.66
CA LYS A 110 -5.26 6.51 -6.33
C LYS A 110 -5.46 5.01 -6.55
N GLN A 111 -6.58 4.48 -6.13
CA GLN A 111 -6.95 3.08 -6.35
C GLN A 111 -7.59 2.94 -7.74
N TYR A 112 -7.15 1.92 -8.49
CA TYR A 112 -7.69 1.62 -9.82
C TYR A 112 -8.58 0.36 -9.85
N GLY A 113 -8.81 -0.27 -8.69
CA GLY A 113 -9.69 -1.43 -8.57
C GLY A 113 -10.17 -1.64 -7.13
N GLY A 114 -11.02 -2.66 -6.96
CA GLY A 114 -11.56 -3.06 -5.66
C GLY A 114 -12.61 -2.10 -5.07
N LYS A 115 -12.89 -2.25 -3.77
CA LYS A 115 -13.94 -1.50 -3.05
C LYS A 115 -13.79 0.03 -3.13
N TYR A 116 -12.56 0.51 -3.31
CA TYR A 116 -12.23 1.94 -3.30
C TYR A 116 -11.79 2.44 -4.68
N GLU A 117 -12.13 1.74 -5.77
CA GLU A 117 -11.83 2.17 -7.14
C GLU A 117 -12.15 3.66 -7.39
N GLY A 118 -11.20 4.36 -8.01
CA GLY A 118 -11.27 5.79 -8.32
C GLY A 118 -10.96 6.72 -7.14
N LYS A 119 -10.88 6.22 -5.91
CA LYS A 119 -10.60 7.02 -4.71
C LYS A 119 -9.11 7.09 -4.40
N TYR A 120 -8.71 8.16 -3.71
CA TYR A 120 -7.38 8.26 -3.12
C TYR A 120 -7.39 7.67 -1.72
N LEU A 121 -6.37 6.87 -1.40
CA LEU A 121 -6.14 6.32 -0.06
C LEU A 121 -4.76 6.73 0.43
N LEU A 122 -4.68 7.07 1.70
CA LEU A 122 -3.40 7.33 2.38
C LEU A 122 -2.85 6.00 2.90
N THR A 123 -1.67 5.63 2.46
CA THR A 123 -0.95 4.46 2.97
C THR A 123 0.17 4.91 3.89
N ILE A 124 0.24 4.30 5.07
CA ILE A 124 1.27 4.55 6.08
C ILE A 124 2.00 3.23 6.30
N VAL A 125 3.32 3.24 6.16
CA VAL A 125 4.18 2.08 6.42
C VAL A 125 5.22 2.48 7.44
N ASN A 126 5.32 1.72 8.53
CA ASN A 126 6.35 1.88 9.53
C ASN A 126 7.16 0.59 9.65
N ASP A 127 8.48 0.68 9.53
CA ASP A 127 9.42 -0.42 9.73
C ASP A 127 10.17 -0.19 11.06
N ASN A 128 9.82 -1.01 12.04
CA ASN A 128 10.37 -0.98 13.39
C ASN A 128 11.28 -2.20 13.60
N ASP A 129 12.53 -2.11 13.15
CA ASP A 129 13.56 -3.13 13.41
C ASP A 129 13.16 -4.55 12.98
N GLY A 130 12.47 -4.66 11.85
CA GLY A 130 11.99 -5.93 11.30
C GLY A 130 10.51 -6.23 11.55
N ASP A 131 9.84 -5.45 12.40
CA ASP A 131 8.39 -5.43 12.51
C ASP A 131 7.79 -4.37 11.56
N ILE A 132 6.81 -4.75 10.75
CA ILE A 132 6.18 -3.86 9.77
C ILE A 132 4.73 -3.60 10.17
N SER A 133 4.43 -2.34 10.43
CA SER A 133 3.06 -1.83 10.53
C SER A 133 2.64 -1.20 9.21
N PHE A 134 1.42 -1.49 8.78
CA PHE A 134 0.80 -0.91 7.60
C PHE A 134 -0.60 -0.41 7.95
N ALA A 135 -0.96 0.78 7.48
CA ALA A 135 -2.34 1.26 7.52
C ALA A 135 -2.73 1.88 6.17
N GLN A 136 -3.99 1.70 5.79
CA GLN A 136 -4.62 2.36 4.65
C GLN A 136 -5.83 3.15 5.15
N LEU A 137 -5.86 4.44 4.84
CA LEU A 137 -6.87 5.37 5.32
C LEU A 137 -7.62 6.02 4.14
N LEU A 138 -8.94 6.13 4.29
CA LEU A 138 -9.83 6.83 3.37
C LEU A 138 -9.99 8.29 3.83
N PRO A 139 -9.84 9.29 2.95
CA PRO A 139 -10.11 10.68 3.29
C PRO A 139 -11.60 10.90 3.53
N LEU A 140 -11.93 11.63 4.60
CA LEU A 140 -13.27 12.09 4.96
C LEU A 140 -13.53 13.56 4.54
N PHE A 141 -12.72 14.04 3.60
CA PHE A 141 -12.79 15.38 3.01
C PHE A 141 -12.66 15.28 1.48
N ASP A 142 -12.99 16.36 0.77
CA ASP A 142 -12.79 16.40 -0.67
C ASP A 142 -11.31 16.64 -0.99
N ILE A 143 -10.67 15.62 -1.55
CA ILE A 143 -9.26 15.66 -1.94
C ILE A 143 -8.99 16.67 -3.08
N ASN A 144 -10.05 17.10 -3.79
CA ASN A 144 -9.97 18.11 -4.85
C ASN A 144 -10.21 19.54 -4.35
N GLU A 145 -10.32 19.75 -3.04
CA GLU A 145 -10.26 21.09 -2.44
C GLU A 145 -8.85 21.38 -1.90
N SER A 146 -8.46 22.65 -1.76
CA SER A 146 -7.18 22.99 -1.12
C SER A 146 -7.17 22.53 0.34
N SER A 147 -6.03 22.06 0.85
CA SER A 147 -5.89 21.77 2.28
C SER A 147 -6.13 22.98 3.18
N ASP A 148 -6.01 24.19 2.62
CA ASP A 148 -6.21 25.42 3.37
C ASP A 148 -7.69 25.61 3.76
N SER A 149 -8.63 25.05 3.00
CA SER A 149 -10.05 25.04 3.38
C SER A 149 -10.36 24.11 4.57
N LEU A 150 -9.41 23.25 4.94
CA LEU A 150 -9.56 22.28 6.03
C LEU A 150 -9.12 22.84 7.39
N GLU A 151 -8.68 24.10 7.48
CA GLU A 151 -8.18 24.69 8.72
C GLU A 151 -9.17 24.55 9.89
N ASP A 152 -10.45 24.87 9.67
CA ASP A 152 -11.48 24.73 10.71
C ASP A 152 -11.64 23.27 11.18
N LYS A 153 -11.49 22.30 10.26
CA LYS A 153 -11.60 20.88 10.60
C LYS A 153 -10.35 20.37 11.32
N LEU A 154 -9.16 20.84 10.91
CA LEU A 154 -7.88 20.54 11.56
C LEU A 154 -7.85 21.04 13.02
N ASN A 155 -8.54 22.15 13.29
CA ASN A 155 -8.70 22.71 14.63
C ASN A 155 -9.88 22.11 15.42
N SER A 156 -10.56 21.09 14.86
CA SER A 156 -11.68 20.40 15.50
C SER A 156 -11.32 18.95 15.85
N ASP A 157 -12.12 18.32 16.71
CA ASP A 157 -11.99 16.89 17.02
C ASP A 157 -12.52 15.96 15.90
N THR A 158 -12.89 16.53 14.74
CA THR A 158 -13.42 15.75 13.62
C THR A 158 -12.28 15.05 12.89
N PRO A 159 -12.29 13.70 12.77
CA PRO A 159 -11.26 12.99 12.02
C PRO A 159 -11.33 13.35 10.53
N LEU A 160 -10.18 13.56 9.90
CA LEU A 160 -10.08 13.75 8.45
C LEU A 160 -9.92 12.43 7.69
N TRP A 161 -9.73 11.34 8.42
CA TRP A 161 -9.38 10.04 7.87
C TRP A 161 -10.14 8.91 8.57
N GLU A 162 -10.39 7.83 7.83
CA GLU A 162 -10.96 6.58 8.35
C GLU A 162 -10.02 5.43 8.03
N VAL A 163 -9.65 4.61 9.02
CA VAL A 163 -8.85 3.40 8.79
C VAL A 163 -9.68 2.36 8.06
N THR A 164 -9.23 1.96 6.87
CA THR A 164 -9.89 0.96 6.02
C THR A 164 -9.22 -0.40 6.05
N LEU A 165 -7.92 -0.43 6.37
CA LEU A 165 -7.12 -1.63 6.52
C LEU A 165 -5.94 -1.32 7.45
N ALA A 166 -5.65 -2.20 8.38
CA ALA A 166 -4.45 -2.15 9.22
C ALA A 166 -3.82 -3.54 9.30
N LYS A 167 -2.49 -3.62 9.21
CA LYS A 167 -1.74 -4.88 9.30
C LYS A 167 -0.48 -4.72 10.14
N TYR A 168 -0.15 -5.76 10.90
CA TYR A 168 1.10 -5.90 11.63
C TYR A 168 1.77 -7.21 11.21
N ASN A 169 2.97 -7.14 10.65
CA ASN A 169 3.68 -8.29 10.08
C ASN A 169 2.80 -9.10 9.11
N GLY A 170 2.05 -8.38 8.27
CA GLY A 170 1.17 -8.94 7.25
C GLY A 170 -0.19 -9.46 7.76
N ARG A 171 -0.46 -9.41 9.07
CA ARG A 171 -1.74 -9.86 9.65
C ARG A 171 -2.61 -8.68 10.03
N GLU A 172 -3.89 -8.75 9.68
CA GLU A 172 -4.87 -7.73 10.05
C GLU A 172 -5.11 -7.69 11.55
N PHE A 173 -5.39 -6.49 12.08
CA PHE A 173 -5.73 -6.24 13.47
C PHE A 173 -6.75 -5.10 13.58
#